data_AF-I0R6A7-F1
#
_entry.id   AF-I0R6A7-F1
#
_cell.length_a   1.000
_cell.length_b   1.000
_cell.length_c   1.000
_cell.angle_alpha   90.00
_cell.angle_beta   90.00
_cell.angle_gamma   90.00
#
_symmetry.space_group_name_H-M   'P 1'
#
loop_
_entity.id
_entity.type
_entity.pdbx_description
1 polymer ?
#
loop_
_entity_poly.entity_id
_entity_poly.type
_entity_poly.pdbx_seq_one_letter_code
_entity_poly.pdbx_strand_id
1 'polypeptide(L)' 'MLKNELAKAGKNLLTDLVKNDRLEGLPKVAAYTGLALLELAKLVIEAGEAKKQL' A
#
# COMPACT_ATOMS: atom_id res chain seq x y z
N MET A 1 9.99 -0.12 14.59
CA MET A 1 9.35 -1.45 14.41
C MET A 1 7.85 -1.36 14.10
N LEU A 2 7.01 -0.78 14.96
CA LEU A 2 5.53 -0.76 14.78
C LEU A 2 5.01 -0.21 13.43
N LYS A 3 5.63 0.85 12.88
CA LYS A 3 5.18 1.45 11.60
C LYS A 3 5.36 0.51 10.40
N ASN A 4 6.39 -0.34 10.39
CA ASN A 4 6.62 -1.30 9.31
C ASN A 4 5.66 -2.49 9.38
N GLU A 5 5.31 -2.96 10.58
CA GLU A 5 4.36 -4.04 10.76
C GLU A 5 2.95 -3.63 10.31
N LEU A 6 2.51 -2.40 10.62
CA LEU A 6 1.21 -1.89 10.17
C LEU A 6 1.14 -1.75 8.65
N ALA A 7 2.20 -1.22 8.01
CA ALA A 7 2.26 -1.09 6.55
C ALA A 7 2.23 -2.46 5.87
N LYS A 8 2.93 -3.45 6.43
CA LYS A 8 2.96 -4.83 5.93
C LYS A 8 1.59 -5.51 6.08
N ALA A 9 0.96 -5.38 7.25
CA ALA A 9 -0.38 -5.90 7.50
C ALA A 9 -1.42 -5.27 6.56
N GLY A 10 -1.37 -3.95 6.37
CA GLY A 10 -2.24 -3.23 5.44
C GLY A 10 -2.07 -3.67 3.99
N LYS A 11 -0.82 -3.83 3.52
CA LYS A 11 -0.53 -4.35 2.17
C LYS A 11 -1.09 -5.75 1.96
N ASN A 12 -0.90 -6.65 2.93
CA ASN A 12 -1.41 -8.02 2.86
C ASN A 12 -2.94 -8.04 2.79
N LEU A 13 -3.61 -7.31 3.69
CA LEU A 13 -5.07 -7.20 3.70
C LEU A 13 -5.61 -6.72 2.35
N LEU A 14 -5.07 -5.63 1.80
CA LEU A 14 -5.53 -5.08 0.52
C LEU A 14 -5.25 -6.02 -0.65
N THR A 15 -4.12 -6.75 -0.61
CA THR A 15 -3.78 -7.77 -1.61
C THR A 15 -4.79 -8.92 -1.59
N ASP A 16 -5.16 -9.39 -0.40
CA ASP A 16 -6.14 -10.46 -0.23
C ASP A 16 -7.54 -10.02 -0.66
N LEU A 17 -7.92 -8.77 -0.38
CA LEU A 17 -9.18 -8.18 -0.85
C LEU A 17 -9.22 -8.07 -2.39
N VAL A 18 -8.13 -7.65 -3.03
CA VAL A 18 -8.04 -7.57 -4.49
C VAL A 18 -8.15 -8.93 -5.17
N LYS A 19 -7.53 -9.96 -4.59
CA LYS A 19 -7.55 -11.35 -5.08
C LYS A 19 -8.87 -12.07 -4.82
N ASN A 20 -9.74 -11.50 -3.99
CA ASN A 20 -11.03 -12.11 -3.69
C ASN A 20 -12.00 -11.85 -4.84
N ASP A 21 -12.29 -12.88 -5.63
CA ASP A 21 -13.20 -12.82 -6.78
C ASP A 21 -14.65 -12.49 -6.39
N ARG A 22 -15.01 -12.52 -5.10
CA ARG A 22 -16.32 -12.10 -4.59
C ARG A 22 -16.44 -10.60 -4.35
N LEU A 23 -15.32 -9.86 -4.38
CA LEU A 23 -15.32 -8.40 -4.28
C LEU A 23 -15.33 -7.80 -5.68
N GLU A 24 -16.39 -7.07 -5.99
CA GLU A 24 -16.57 -6.37 -7.26
C GLU A 24 -17.00 -4.91 -7.03
N GLY A 25 -16.90 -4.08 -8.06
CA GLY A 25 -17.29 -2.68 -8.00
C GLY A 25 -16.47 -1.85 -7.01
N LEU A 26 -17.14 -0.96 -6.26
CA LEU A 26 -16.49 0.03 -5.40
C LEU A 26 -15.54 -0.56 -4.35
N PRO A 27 -15.88 -1.65 -3.63
CA PRO A 27 -14.94 -2.30 -2.70
C PRO A 27 -13.63 -2.77 -3.36
N LYS A 28 -13.69 -3.36 -4.55
CA LYS A 28 -12.50 -3.81 -5.28
C LYS A 28 -11.63 -2.64 -5.71
N VAL A 29 -12.27 -1.57 -6.21
CA VAL A 29 -11.60 -0.31 -6.57
C VAL A 29 -10.92 0.30 -5.35
N ALA A 30 -11.58 0.35 -4.18
CA ALA A 30 -10.99 0.88 -2.96
C ALA A 30 -9.75 0.07 -2.52
N ALA A 31 -9.78 -1.26 -2.64
CA ALA A 31 -8.64 -2.11 -2.32
C ALA A 31 -7.44 -1.84 -3.24
N TYR A 32 -7.66 -1.73 -4.56
CA TYR A 32 -6.62 -1.33 -5.51
C TYR A 32 -6.07 0.07 -5.24
N THR A 33 -6.94 1.05 -4.96
CA THR A 33 -6.54 2.42 -4.63
C THR A 33 -5.67 2.44 -3.37
N GLY A 34 -6.03 1.66 -2.34
CA GLY A 34 -5.22 1.50 -1.14
C GLY A 34 -3.82 0.96 -1.44
N LEU A 35 -3.69 -0.03 -2.32
CA LEU A 35 -2.39 -0.57 -2.74
C LEU A 35 -1.54 0.48 -3.47
N ALA A 36 -2.15 1.24 -4.38
CA ALA A 36 -1.46 2.30 -5.11
C ALA A 36 -0.93 3.40 -4.16
N LEU A 37 -1.73 3.80 -3.16
CA LEU A 37 -1.32 4.78 -2.16
C LEU A 37 -0.14 4.28 -1.31
N LEU A 38 -0.10 2.99 -0.96
CA LEU A 38 1.03 2.41 -0.23
C LEU A 38 2.33 2.44 -1.05
N GLU A 39 2.26 2.15 -2.35
CA GLU A 39 3.44 2.20 -3.23
C GLU A 39 3.92 3.65 -3.43
N LEU A 40 3.00 4.60 -3.60
CA LEU A 40 3.33 6.03 -3.67
C LEU A 40 3.98 6.52 -2.37
N ALA A 41 3.46 6.12 -1.21
CA ALA A 41 4.04 6.50 0.08
C ALA A 41 5.48 5.97 0.20
N LYS A 42 5.75 4.75 -0.27
CA LYS A 42 7.10 4.18 -0.31
C LYS A 42 8.04 4.99 -1.21
N LEU A 43 7.61 5.34 -2.42
CA LEU A 43 8.39 6.18 -3.35
C LEU A 43 8.73 7.54 -2.76
N VAL A 44 7.79 8.18 -2.06
CA VAL A 44 8.02 9.49 -1.40
C VAL A 44 9.06 9.38 -0.29
N ILE A 45 9.02 8.30 0.51
CA ILE A 45 10.02 8.05 1.56
C ILE A 45 11.40 7.84 0.94
N GLU A 46 11.50 6.98 -0.07
CA GLU A 46 12.76 6.68 -0.77
C GLU A 46 13.34 7.94 -1.43
N ALA A 47 12.52 8.77 -2.08
CA ALA A 47 12.95 10.04 -2.65
C ALA A 47 13.43 11.03 -1.58
N GLY A 48 12.76 11.07 -0.42
CA GLY A 48 13.17 11.88 0.73
C GLY A 48 14.50 11.43 1.34
N GLU A 49 14.75 10.12 1.39
CA GLU A 49 16.02 9.55 1.85
C GLU A 49 17.15 9.80 0.84
N ALA A 50 16.91 9.61 -0.45
CA ALA A 50 17.88 9.88 -1.51
C ALA A 50 18.33 11.35 -1.50
N LYS A 51 17.41 12.30 -1.30
CA LYS A 51 17.73 13.73 -1.17
C LYS A 51 18.62 14.06 0.04
N LYS A 52 18.54 13.28 1.13
CA LYS A 52 19.38 13.48 2.33
C LYS A 52 20.80 12.93 2.19
N GLN A 53 21.03 12.05 1.21
CA GLN A 53 22.33 11.44 0.93
C GLN A 53 23.15 12.21 -0.11
N LEU A 54 22.60 13.31 -0.65
CA LEU A 54 23.25 14.29 -1.52
C LEU A 54 23.68 15.51 -0.70
#